data_AF-A0A7Y0SP59-F1
#
_entry.id   AF-A0A7Y0SP59-F1
#
_cell.length_a   1.000
_cell.length_b   1.000
_cell.length_c   1.000
_cell.angle_alpha   90.00
_cell.angle_beta   90.00
_cell.angle_gamma   90.00
#
_symmetry.space_group_name_H-M   'P 1'
#
loop_
_entity.id
_entity.type
_entity.pdbx_description
1 polymer ?
#
loop_
_entity_poly.entity_id
_entity_poly.type
_entity_poly.pdbx_seq_one_letter_code
_entity_poly.pdbx_strand_id
1 'polypeptide(L)'
;MAKTRHIHQRMNQRAIKSQMLEIVKMFGVDDGDKTYLNRKGIDAALDELNKISQQMQKMRSRGGLVLVESGETEITTYALDSYNRSQTVH
;
A
#
# COMPACT_ATOMS: atom_id res chain seq x y z
N MET A 1 -16.59 8.97 -6.47
CA MET A 1 -16.83 10.40 -6.81
C MET A 1 -17.28 10.51 -8.25
N ALA A 2 -18.31 11.32 -8.52
CA ALA A 2 -18.80 11.56 -9.88
C ALA A 2 -17.76 12.36 -10.70
N LYS A 3 -17.61 12.03 -11.98
CA LYS A 3 -16.72 12.72 -12.93
C LYS A 3 -17.57 13.51 -13.92
N THR A 4 -17.22 14.77 -14.15
CA THR A 4 -17.88 15.59 -15.17
C THR A 4 -17.44 15.20 -16.59
N ARG A 5 -18.23 15.57 -17.60
CA ARG A 5 -17.83 15.38 -19.01
C ARG A 5 -16.48 16.04 -19.33
N HIS A 6 -16.20 17.20 -18.72
CA HIS A 6 -14.96 17.94 -18.94
C HIS A 6 -13.73 17.15 -18.47
N ILE A 7 -13.75 16.53 -17.29
CA ILE A 7 -12.60 15.74 -16.82
C ILE A 7 -12.36 14.51 -17.71
N HIS A 8 -13.42 13.82 -18.16
CA HIS A 8 -13.30 12.69 -19.09
C HIS A 8 -12.64 13.11 -20.41
N GLN A 9 -13.07 14.25 -20.97
CA GLN A 9 -12.49 14.80 -22.21
C GLN A 9 -11.00 15.15 -22.02
N ARG A 10 -10.65 15.86 -20.92
CA ARG A 10 -9.24 16.26 -20.66
C ARG A 10 -8.33 15.08 -20.37
N MET A 11 -8.83 14.06 -19.68
CA MET A 11 -8.10 12.82 -19.44
C MET A 11 -7.73 12.13 -20.75
N ASN A 12 -8.70 11.98 -21.66
CA ASN A 12 -8.47 11.36 -22.97
C ASN A 12 -7.49 12.18 -23.82
N GLN A 13 -7.65 13.51 -23.87
CA GLN A 13 -6.75 14.40 -24.62
C GLN A 13 -5.29 14.39 -24.12
N ARG A 14 -5.08 14.07 -22.83
CA ARG A 14 -3.75 14.11 -22.18
C ARG A 14 -3.20 12.72 -21.86
N ALA A 15 -3.84 11.66 -22.35
CA ALA A 15 -3.49 10.27 -22.04
C ALA A 15 -3.43 9.96 -20.52
N ILE A 16 -4.26 10.61 -19.71
CA ILE A 16 -4.30 10.43 -18.26
C ILE A 16 -5.34 9.35 -17.93
N LYS A 17 -4.89 8.24 -17.36
CA LYS A 17 -5.77 7.13 -16.93
C LYS A 17 -6.36 7.40 -15.55
N SER A 18 -7.51 6.82 -15.25
CA SER A 18 -8.14 6.91 -13.93
C SER A 18 -7.18 6.47 -12.81
N GLN A 19 -6.40 5.41 -13.03
CA GLN A 19 -5.41 4.92 -12.07
C GLN A 19 -4.38 5.98 -11.69
N MET A 20 -3.97 6.84 -12.63
CA MET A 20 -3.01 7.92 -12.36
C MET A 20 -3.62 8.96 -11.40
N LEU A 21 -4.92 9.24 -11.52
CA LEU A 21 -5.62 10.14 -10.59
C LEU A 21 -5.72 9.52 -9.19
N GLU A 22 -5.95 8.21 -9.09
CA GLU A 22 -5.96 7.54 -7.78
C GLU A 22 -4.57 7.58 -7.13
N ILE A 23 -3.48 7.43 -7.90
CA ILE A 23 -2.11 7.60 -7.39
C ILE A 23 -1.89 9.03 -6.87
N VAL A 24 -2.33 10.06 -7.61
CA VAL A 24 -2.25 11.46 -7.16
C VAL A 24 -3.03 11.67 -5.86
N LYS A 25 -4.20 11.05 -5.68
CA LYS A 25 -4.96 11.16 -4.43
C LYS A 25 -4.30 10.44 -3.24
N MET A 26 -3.63 9.32 -3.48
CA MET A 26 -2.99 8.54 -2.42
C MET A 26 -1.69 9.18 -1.93
N PHE A 27 -0.88 9.74 -2.83
CA PHE A 27 0.49 10.21 -2.53
C PHE A 27 0.71 11.70 -2.78
N GLY A 28 -0.27 12.40 -3.34
CA GLY A 28 -0.15 13.82 -3.66
C GLY A 28 -0.19 14.71 -2.42
N VAL A 29 0.14 15.97 -2.64
CA VAL A 29 0.09 17.04 -1.65
C VAL A 29 -1.01 18.01 -2.04
N ASP A 30 -1.84 18.38 -1.06
CA ASP A 30 -2.88 19.39 -1.24
C ASP A 30 -2.27 20.79 -1.20
N ASP A 31 -2.68 21.62 -2.17
CA ASP A 31 -2.32 23.03 -2.28
C ASP A 31 -3.59 23.82 -2.65
N GLY A 32 -4.35 24.20 -1.62
CA GLY A 32 -5.63 24.88 -1.78
C GLY A 32 -6.68 23.95 -2.40
N ASP A 33 -7.08 24.25 -3.65
CA ASP A 33 -8.13 23.53 -4.38
C ASP A 33 -7.60 22.40 -5.28
N LYS A 34 -6.28 22.20 -5.35
CA LYS A 34 -5.64 21.17 -6.17
C LYS A 34 -4.79 20.23 -5.33
N THR A 35 -4.80 18.96 -5.70
CA THR A 35 -3.84 17.97 -5.25
C THR A 35 -2.85 17.69 -6.38
N TYR A 36 -1.56 17.74 -6.09
CA TYR A 36 -0.53 17.46 -7.10
C TYR A 36 0.49 16.45 -6.59
N LEU A 37 1.07 15.72 -7.53
CA LEU A 37 2.16 14.78 -7.28
C LEU A 37 3.28 15.09 -8.27
N ASN A 38 4.35 15.71 -7.77
CA ASN A 38 5.50 16.09 -8.59
C ASN A 38 6.52 14.93 -8.69
N ARG A 39 7.58 15.11 -9.49
CA ARG A 39 8.59 14.06 -9.69
C ARG A 39 9.23 13.59 -8.38
N LYS A 40 9.61 14.51 -7.50
CA LYS A 40 10.22 14.17 -6.20
C LYS A 40 9.26 13.35 -5.31
N GLY A 41 7.96 13.68 -5.34
CA GLY A 41 6.93 12.93 -4.63
C GLY A 41 6.73 11.54 -5.22
N ILE A 42 6.78 11.39 -6.55
CA ILE A 42 6.74 10.08 -7.21
C ILE A 42 7.95 9.25 -6.77
N ASP A 43 9.16 9.80 -6.85
CA ASP A 43 10.39 9.11 -6.49
C ASP A 43 10.33 8.65 -5.01
N ALA A 44 9.89 9.53 -4.10
CA ALA A 44 9.73 9.19 -2.68
C ALA A 44 8.67 8.10 -2.45
N ALA A 45 7.53 8.16 -3.14
CA ALA A 45 6.48 7.15 -3.03
C ALA A 45 6.96 5.78 -3.56
N LEU A 46 7.70 5.76 -4.67
CA LEU A 46 8.30 4.54 -5.22
C LEU A 46 9.33 3.94 -4.26
N ASP A 47 10.19 4.77 -3.66
CA ASP A 47 11.17 4.31 -2.68
C ASP A 47 10.50 3.66 -1.47
N GLU A 48 9.41 4.24 -0.97
CA GLU A 48 8.69 3.67 0.17
C GLU A 48 7.97 2.37 -0.19
N LEU A 49 7.31 2.33 -1.36
CA LEU A 49 6.69 1.11 -1.87
C LEU A 49 7.72 -0.01 -2.07
N ASN A 50 8.93 0.32 -2.51
CA ASN A 50 10.01 -0.64 -2.64
C ASN A 50 10.47 -1.18 -1.28
N LYS A 51 10.57 -0.34 -0.24
CA LYS A 51 10.88 -0.80 1.12
C LYS A 51 9.80 -1.73 1.66
N ILE A 52 8.53 -1.36 1.50
CA ILE A 52 7.39 -2.20 1.89
C ILE A 52 7.43 -3.53 1.13
N SER A 53 7.67 -3.50 -0.17
CA SER A 53 7.84 -4.70 -1.00
C SER A 53 8.96 -5.60 -0.47
N GLN A 54 10.13 -5.04 -0.14
CA GLN A 54 11.24 -5.81 0.45
C GLN A 54 10.86 -6.45 1.80
N GLN A 55 10.13 -5.72 2.67
CA GLN A 55 9.62 -6.27 3.92
C GLN A 55 8.62 -7.40 3.68
N MET A 56 7.69 -7.23 2.73
CA MET A 56 6.73 -8.26 2.34
C MET A 56 7.42 -9.51 1.77
N GLN A 57 8.49 -9.36 0.98
CA GLN A 57 9.28 -10.52 0.51
C GLN A 57 9.93 -11.27 1.68
N LYS A 58 10.45 -10.56 2.69
CA LYS A 58 10.98 -11.20 3.91
C LYS A 58 9.87 -11.92 4.68
N MET A 59 8.70 -11.31 4.84
CA MET A 59 7.55 -11.94 5.48
C MET A 59 7.09 -13.19 4.71
N ARG A 60 7.05 -13.12 3.38
CA ARG A 60 6.72 -14.24 2.51
C ARG A 60 7.69 -15.41 2.70
N SER A 61 9.00 -15.15 2.81
CA SER A 61 9.98 -16.21 3.07
C SER A 61 9.81 -16.89 4.44
N ARG A 62 9.10 -16.26 5.38
CA ARG A 62 8.80 -16.77 6.72
C ARG A 62 7.42 -17.45 6.82
N GLY A 63 6.69 -17.57 5.71
CA GLY A 63 5.33 -18.11 5.70
C GLY A 63 4.24 -17.09 6.05
N GLY A 64 4.61 -15.83 6.33
CA GLY A 64 3.71 -14.82 6.88
C GLY A 64 3.90 -14.61 8.39
N LEU A 65 3.17 -13.65 8.95
CA LEU A 65 3.20 -13.29 10.36
C LEU A 65 1.78 -13.19 10.89
N VAL A 66 1.61 -13.54 12.16
CA VAL A 66 0.39 -13.34 12.93
C VAL A 66 0.68 -12.32 14.03
N LEU A 67 -0.22 -11.36 14.19
CA LEU A 67 -0.26 -10.42 15.31
C LEU A 67 -1.57 -10.69 16.07
N VAL A 68 -1.46 -10.88 17.39
CA VAL A 68 -2.62 -11.06 18.27
C VAL A 68 -2.80 -9.76 19.05
N GLU A 69 -3.99 -9.19 19.00
CA GLU A 69 -4.33 -7.92 19.63
C GLU A 69 -5.57 -8.08 20.51
N SER A 70 -5.69 -7.24 21.55
CA SER A 70 -6.91 -7.08 22.33
C SER A 70 -7.17 -5.61 22.60
N GLY A 71 -8.28 -5.10 22.09
CA GLY A 71 -8.55 -3.66 22.07
C GLY A 71 -7.48 -2.93 21.26
N GLU A 72 -6.81 -1.97 21.88
CA GLU A 72 -5.71 -1.19 21.30
C GLU A 72 -4.32 -1.72 21.70
N THR A 73 -4.25 -2.91 22.31
CA THR A 73 -3.01 -3.50 22.81
C THR A 73 -2.56 -4.69 21.97
N GLU A 74 -1.33 -4.62 21.47
CA GLU A 74 -0.62 -5.74 20.84
C GLU A 74 -0.16 -6.74 21.90
N ILE A 75 -0.61 -7.99 21.82
CA ILE A 75 -0.32 -9.04 22.82
C ILE A 75 0.92 -9.84 22.44
N THR A 76 0.94 -10.42 21.23
CA THR A 76 2.03 -11.29 20.79
C THR A 76 2.08 -11.42 19.26
N THR A 77 3.21 -11.88 18.73
CA THR A 77 3.39 -12.18 17.31
C THR A 77 4.17 -13.47 17.09
N TYR A 78 3.87 -14.18 16.00
CA TYR A 78 4.56 -15.40 15.59
C TYR A 78 4.50 -15.59 14.07
N ALA A 79 5.37 -16.44 13.52
CA ALA A 79 5.31 -16.79 12.10
C ALA A 79 4.08 -17.66 11.82
N LEU A 80 3.35 -17.40 10.74
CA LEU A 80 2.10 -18.13 10.45
C LEU A 80 2.32 -19.66 10.42
N ASP A 81 3.46 -20.09 9.88
CA ASP A 81 3.83 -21.50 9.74
C ASP A 81 4.54 -22.07 10.98
N SER A 82 4.60 -21.36 12.10
CA SER A 82 5.32 -21.84 13.30
C SER A 82 4.61 -22.99 14.03
N TYR A 83 3.33 -23.26 13.73
CA TYR A 83 2.60 -24.37 14.34
C TYR A 83 2.94 -25.69 13.65
N ASN A 84 4.00 -26.35 14.14
CA ASN A 84 4.37 -27.69 13.70
C ASN A 84 3.76 -28.73 14.65
N ARG A 85 2.63 -29.34 14.28
CA ARG A 85 1.89 -30.35 15.07
C ARG A 85 2.59 -31.72 15.16
N SER A 86 3.86 -31.81 14.76
CA SER A 86 4.61 -33.07 14.64
C SER A 86 5.41 -33.47 15.89
N GLN A 87 5.30 -32.76 17.01
CA GLN A 87 5.66 -33.31 18.33
C GLN A 87 4.47 -34.10 18.92
N THR A 88 4.08 -35.18 18.25
CA THR A 88 3.48 -36.30 18.99
C THR A 88 4.65 -37.00 19.66
N VAL A 89 4.90 -36.64 20.91
CA VAL A 89 5.85 -37.34 21.78
C VAL A 89 5.40 -38.81 21.88
N HIS A 90 6.38 -39.69 21.73
CA HIS A 90 6.37 -41.16 21.83
C HIS A 90 5.15 -41.84 22.47
#